data_AF-A0A5A9P279-F1
#
_entry.id   AF-A0A5A9P279-F1
#
_cell.length_a   1.000
_cell.length_b   1.000
_cell.length_c   1.000
_cell.angle_alpha   90.00
_cell.angle_beta   90.00
_cell.angle_gamma   90.00
#
_symmetry.space_group_name_H-M   'P 1'
#
loop_
_entity.id
_entity.type
_entity.pdbx_description
1 polymer ?
#
loop_
_entity_poly.entity_id
_entity_poly.type
_entity_poly.pdbx_seq_one_letter_code
_entity_poly.pdbx_strand_id
1 'polypeptide(L)'
;MRLFAHGAQEAGGVGREREETQKEKVERRVHSVAGNPRPDDSSPFPSERSKNCPSMGSEMELSFTKDLHLTEVMRLRVQSLQQKGQKRQDGERLLLPHEAVYRLDFTEQELTFAHWNVTLQGTGRFTVTGISQLWTPDLTHLMTRQLLEPIGQFWRNAGDPEDSPFKCLEADIQEFGERIAELAKVRKVMYFLFAYKEGAEKDKITCSLVFNKSE
;
A
#
# COMPACT_ATOMS: atom_id res chain seq x y z
N MET A 1 -11.51 59.94 -24.89
CA MET A 1 -11.82 60.83 -23.75
C MET A 1 -10.95 60.42 -22.57
N ARG A 2 -10.17 61.37 -22.02
CA ARG A 2 -9.47 61.30 -20.71
C ARG A 2 -10.55 61.32 -19.59
N LEU A 3 -10.39 60.93 -18.32
CA LEU A 3 -9.40 61.20 -17.26
C LEU A 3 -9.63 60.19 -16.10
N PHE A 4 -8.58 59.67 -15.43
CA PHE A 4 -8.07 59.98 -14.05
C PHE A 4 -9.13 59.85 -12.91
N ALA A 5 -8.86 59.32 -11.71
CA ALA A 5 -7.72 59.59 -10.83
C ALA A 5 -7.67 58.64 -9.60
N HIS A 6 -6.44 58.42 -9.08
CA HIS A 6 -5.97 58.45 -7.65
C HIS A 6 -6.75 57.70 -6.55
N GLY A 7 -6.12 57.07 -5.54
CA GLY A 7 -4.72 57.01 -5.10
C GLY A 7 -4.63 56.60 -3.61
N ALA A 8 -3.40 56.33 -3.14
CA ALA A 8 -2.90 56.41 -1.74
C ALA A 8 -3.41 55.37 -0.71
N GLN A 9 -2.68 54.93 0.33
CA GLN A 9 -1.28 55.08 0.79
C GLN A 9 -1.10 54.27 2.11
N GLU A 10 0.05 53.57 2.20
CA GLU A 10 0.95 53.26 3.33
C GLU A 10 0.54 52.83 4.76
N ALA A 11 1.54 52.14 5.36
CA ALA A 11 1.94 52.01 6.77
C ALA A 11 1.22 50.93 7.60
N GLY A 12 1.88 50.10 8.42
CA GLY A 12 3.25 50.06 8.95
C GLY A 12 3.23 49.35 10.33
N GLY A 13 4.36 48.86 10.81
CA GLY A 13 4.57 48.47 12.23
C GLY A 13 4.47 46.96 12.52
N VAL A 14 5.56 46.20 12.67
CA VAL A 14 6.51 46.09 13.81
C VAL A 14 6.00 45.26 14.99
N GLY A 15 6.80 44.26 15.39
CA GLY A 15 6.77 43.65 16.74
C GLY A 15 7.05 42.15 16.75
N ARG A 16 8.32 41.74 16.82
CA ARG A 16 9.01 41.14 18.00
C ARG A 16 8.68 39.68 18.29
N GLU A 17 9.61 38.76 17.98
CA GLU A 17 10.70 38.25 18.86
C GLU A 17 10.22 37.19 19.86
N ARG A 18 10.71 35.95 19.70
CA ARG A 18 11.44 35.20 20.74
C ARG A 18 11.98 33.87 20.19
N GLU A 19 13.28 33.87 19.90
CA GLU A 19 14.19 32.73 20.00
C GLU A 19 14.22 32.18 21.45
N GLU A 20 14.48 30.88 21.64
CA GLU A 20 15.79 30.46 22.13
C GLU A 20 15.95 28.93 22.10
N THR A 21 17.06 28.54 21.47
CA THR A 21 17.67 27.21 21.46
C THR A 21 18.77 27.24 22.50
N GLN A 22 18.94 26.20 23.32
CA GLN A 22 20.13 26.08 24.19
C GLN A 22 20.77 24.71 24.07
N LYS A 23 21.97 24.71 23.48
CA LYS A 23 23.01 23.71 23.61
C LYS A 23 24.21 24.35 24.31
N GLU A 24 24.94 23.49 25.04
CA GLU A 24 26.39 23.50 25.24
C GLU A 24 26.99 24.07 26.55
N LYS A 25 27.96 23.27 27.07
CA LYS A 25 29.29 23.63 27.60
C LYS A 25 29.49 23.40 29.12
N VAL A 26 30.12 22.28 29.53
CA VAL A 26 31.58 22.04 29.74
C VAL A 26 32.19 22.87 30.88
N GLU A 27 32.68 22.22 31.95
CA GLU A 27 34.09 22.33 32.42
C GLU A 27 34.47 21.40 33.60
N ARG A 28 35.56 20.64 33.37
CA ARG A 28 36.76 20.43 34.20
C ARG A 28 36.64 20.04 35.69
N ARG A 29 37.27 18.89 36.02
CA ARG A 29 38.45 18.87 36.90
C ARG A 29 39.30 17.61 36.71
N VAL A 30 40.55 17.82 36.32
CA VAL A 30 41.65 16.86 36.36
C VAL A 30 42.23 16.89 37.77
N HIS A 31 42.51 15.73 38.40
CA HIS A 31 43.63 15.53 39.32
C HIS A 31 44.15 14.09 39.18
N SER A 32 45.48 14.03 39.17
CA SER A 32 46.40 12.91 38.98
C SER A 32 46.42 11.91 40.16
N VAL A 33 46.80 10.65 39.92
CA VAL A 33 48.03 10.01 40.48
C VAL A 33 48.07 8.50 40.16
N ALA A 34 49.29 8.03 39.91
CA ALA A 34 49.73 6.73 39.40
C ALA A 34 49.54 5.52 40.31
N GLY A 35 49.52 4.33 39.70
CA GLY A 35 49.72 3.02 40.34
C GLY A 35 49.70 1.87 39.32
N ASN A 36 50.80 1.13 39.24
CA ASN A 36 51.12 0.09 38.24
C ASN A 36 50.49 -1.31 38.57
N PRO A 37 50.63 -2.34 37.71
CA PRO A 37 49.62 -3.38 37.41
C PRO A 37 49.77 -4.71 38.18
N ARG A 38 48.76 -5.61 38.07
CA ARG A 38 48.85 -7.10 37.94
C ARG A 38 47.46 -7.79 37.87
N PRO A 39 47.38 -9.10 37.50
CA PRO A 39 46.47 -9.61 36.46
C PRO A 39 45.29 -10.45 36.97
N ASP A 40 44.46 -10.85 36.00
CA ASP A 40 43.48 -11.94 36.00
C ASP A 40 42.36 -11.92 37.06
N ASP A 41 41.15 -11.56 36.62
CA ASP A 41 40.04 -12.49 36.79
C ASP A 41 38.98 -12.34 35.69
N SER A 42 38.84 -13.43 34.96
CA SER A 42 37.72 -13.85 34.14
C SER A 42 36.35 -13.42 34.67
N SER A 43 35.62 -12.62 33.89
CA SER A 43 34.16 -12.54 33.96
C SER A 43 33.59 -12.28 32.57
N PRO A 44 32.68 -13.13 32.08
CA PRO A 44 32.16 -13.03 30.73
C PRO A 44 31.11 -11.91 30.66
N PHE A 45 31.30 -11.01 29.71
CA PHE A 45 30.26 -10.11 29.22
C PHE A 45 29.03 -10.92 28.80
N PRO A 46 27.80 -10.56 29.21
CA PRO A 46 26.62 -11.02 28.50
C PRO A 46 26.52 -10.19 27.22
N SER A 47 27.16 -10.69 26.18
CA SER A 47 26.91 -10.28 24.80
C SER A 47 25.52 -10.75 24.37
N GLU A 48 24.90 -9.92 23.53
CA GLU A 48 23.76 -10.24 22.68
C GLU A 48 22.38 -10.18 23.34
N ARG A 49 21.83 -8.96 23.26
CA ARG A 49 20.44 -8.72 22.90
C ARG A 49 20.02 -9.70 21.81
N SER A 50 19.43 -10.82 22.23
CA SER A 50 18.77 -11.76 21.35
C SER A 50 17.70 -10.98 20.60
N LYS A 51 17.97 -10.68 19.33
CA LYS A 51 16.93 -10.31 18.39
C LYS A 51 16.01 -11.52 18.36
N ASN A 52 14.79 -11.38 18.88
CA ASN A 52 13.72 -12.30 18.55
C ASN A 52 13.70 -12.38 17.01
N CYS A 53 14.21 -13.49 16.47
CA CYS A 53 13.80 -13.91 15.16
C CYS A 53 12.29 -14.18 15.28
N PRO A 54 11.44 -13.64 14.39
CA PRO A 54 10.08 -14.14 14.34
C PRO A 54 10.17 -15.66 14.15
N SER A 55 9.38 -16.39 14.95
CA SER A 55 9.16 -17.83 14.76
C SER A 55 9.03 -18.10 13.27
N MET A 56 9.76 -19.11 12.76
CA MET A 56 9.69 -19.56 11.37
C MET A 56 8.32 -20.22 11.14
N GLY A 57 7.25 -19.43 11.22
CA GLY A 57 5.94 -19.82 10.76
C GLY A 57 6.07 -20.23 9.30
N SER A 58 5.43 -21.32 8.91
CA SER A 58 5.41 -21.73 7.51
C SER A 58 4.79 -20.59 6.69
N GLU A 59 5.55 -20.03 5.76
CA GLU A 59 5.01 -19.09 4.78
C GLU A 59 4.03 -19.81 3.85
N MET A 60 2.96 -19.09 3.48
CA MET A 60 1.94 -19.52 2.53
C MET A 60 1.78 -18.42 1.49
N GLU A 61 1.98 -18.77 0.23
CA GLU A 61 1.70 -17.88 -0.89
C GLU A 61 0.31 -18.18 -1.49
N LEU A 62 -0.49 -17.13 -1.63
CA LEU A 62 -1.81 -17.18 -2.26
C LEU A 62 -1.79 -16.37 -3.56
N SER A 63 -2.03 -17.04 -4.68
CA SER A 63 -2.11 -16.41 -6.00
C SER A 63 -3.52 -15.96 -6.34
N PHE A 64 -3.64 -14.80 -7.00
CA PHE A 64 -4.93 -14.33 -7.48
C PHE A 64 -5.37 -15.12 -8.72
N THR A 65 -6.59 -15.61 -8.69
CA THR A 65 -7.21 -16.29 -9.84
C THR A 65 -8.13 -15.33 -10.56
N LYS A 66 -7.96 -15.17 -11.88
CA LYS A 66 -8.86 -14.34 -12.67
C LYS A 66 -10.25 -14.98 -12.73
N ASP A 67 -11.28 -14.23 -12.36
CA ASP A 67 -12.67 -14.67 -12.51
C ASP A 67 -13.18 -14.25 -13.89
N LEU A 68 -13.03 -15.14 -14.87
CA LEU A 68 -13.45 -14.90 -16.25
C LEU A 68 -14.97 -14.69 -16.35
N HIS A 69 -15.74 -15.48 -15.60
CA HIS A 69 -17.19 -15.44 -15.67
C HIS A 69 -17.73 -14.12 -15.11
N LEU A 70 -17.30 -13.75 -13.90
CA LEU A 70 -17.74 -12.51 -13.26
C LEU A 70 -17.24 -11.27 -14.02
N THR A 71 -16.01 -11.32 -14.55
CA THR A 71 -15.50 -10.27 -15.45
C THR A 71 -16.42 -10.09 -16.66
N GLU A 72 -16.86 -11.18 -17.29
CA GLU A 72 -17.74 -11.13 -18.46
C GLU A 72 -19.14 -10.62 -18.10
N VAL A 73 -19.74 -11.12 -17.01
CA VAL A 73 -21.04 -10.64 -16.51
C VAL A 73 -21.02 -9.13 -16.27
N MET A 74 -19.95 -8.61 -15.64
CA MET A 74 -19.80 -7.18 -15.41
C MET A 74 -19.59 -6.39 -16.72
N ARG A 75 -18.92 -6.94 -17.73
CA ARG A 75 -18.78 -6.29 -19.06
C ARG A 75 -20.10 -6.27 -19.82
N LEU A 76 -20.84 -7.38 -19.82
CA LEU A 76 -22.18 -7.47 -20.42
C LEU A 76 -23.16 -6.48 -19.78
N ARG A 77 -23.02 -6.20 -18.47
CA ARG A 77 -23.80 -5.15 -17.81
C ARG A 77 -23.57 -3.78 -18.44
N VAL A 78 -22.31 -3.41 -18.71
CA VAL A 78 -21.97 -2.14 -19.39
C VAL A 78 -22.56 -2.11 -20.79
N GLN A 79 -22.39 -3.18 -21.54
CA GLN A 79 -22.89 -3.29 -22.91
C GLN A 79 -24.43 -3.21 -22.96
N SER A 80 -25.13 -3.90 -22.06
CA SER A 80 -26.60 -3.87 -21.99
C SER A 80 -27.13 -2.49 -21.66
N LEU A 81 -26.46 -1.72 -20.78
CA LEU A 81 -26.86 -0.34 -20.47
C LEU A 81 -26.73 0.55 -21.70
N GLN A 82 -25.61 0.43 -22.42
CA GLN A 82 -25.35 1.19 -23.65
C GLN A 82 -26.36 0.84 -24.75
N GLN A 83 -26.60 -0.45 -25.02
CA GLN A 83 -27.54 -0.90 -26.05
C GLN A 83 -28.98 -0.46 -25.76
N LYS A 84 -29.39 -0.45 -24.49
CA LYS A 84 -30.75 -0.06 -24.09
C LYS A 84 -30.91 1.44 -23.83
N GLY A 85 -29.83 2.24 -23.94
CA GLY A 85 -29.85 3.66 -23.58
C GLY A 85 -30.19 3.92 -22.11
N GLN A 86 -29.98 2.94 -21.23
CA GLN A 86 -30.31 3.02 -19.82
C GLN A 86 -29.16 3.60 -19.01
N LYS A 87 -29.49 4.35 -17.96
CA LYS A 87 -28.49 4.80 -16.98
C LYS A 87 -28.19 3.67 -16.00
N ARG A 88 -26.95 3.61 -15.54
CA ARG A 88 -26.56 2.78 -14.40
C ARG A 88 -27.31 3.20 -13.14
N GLN A 89 -27.40 2.30 -12.16
CA GLN A 89 -27.90 2.64 -10.83
C GLN A 89 -26.99 3.68 -10.18
N ASP A 90 -27.54 4.49 -9.29
CA ASP A 90 -26.74 5.48 -8.58
C ASP A 90 -25.69 4.81 -7.71
N GLY A 91 -24.45 5.30 -7.77
CA GLY A 91 -23.29 4.68 -7.13
C GLY A 91 -22.76 3.37 -7.76
N GLU A 92 -23.42 2.81 -8.79
CA GLU A 92 -23.01 1.56 -9.45
C GLU A 92 -21.63 1.69 -10.09
N ARG A 93 -20.76 0.72 -9.78
CA ARG A 93 -19.41 0.58 -10.31
C ARG A 93 -19.43 -0.34 -11.52
N LEU A 94 -19.41 0.27 -12.70
CA LEU A 94 -19.25 -0.43 -13.96
C LEU A 94 -17.78 -0.78 -14.20
N LEU A 95 -17.49 -2.00 -14.66
CA LEU A 95 -16.12 -2.43 -14.94
C LEU A 95 -15.53 -1.66 -16.14
N LEU A 96 -14.31 -1.14 -16.00
CA LEU A 96 -13.63 -0.44 -17.08
C LEU A 96 -13.00 -1.43 -18.08
N PRO A 97 -12.74 -1.01 -19.34
CA PRO A 97 -12.17 -1.91 -20.35
C PRO A 97 -10.83 -2.53 -19.96
N HIS A 98 -10.02 -1.79 -19.21
CA HIS A 98 -8.70 -2.18 -18.74
C HIS A 98 -8.72 -2.84 -17.34
N GLU A 99 -9.91 -3.18 -16.84
CA GLU A 99 -10.08 -3.85 -15.56
C GLU A 99 -10.55 -5.29 -15.72
N ALA A 100 -10.17 -6.13 -14.78
CA ALA A 100 -10.67 -7.48 -14.66
C ALA A 100 -10.90 -7.84 -13.20
N VAL A 101 -11.85 -8.74 -12.98
CA VAL A 101 -12.16 -9.25 -11.64
C VAL A 101 -11.24 -10.44 -11.35
N TYR A 102 -10.65 -10.39 -10.16
CA TYR A 102 -9.84 -11.46 -9.61
C TYR A 102 -10.46 -11.91 -8.29
N ARG A 103 -10.18 -13.15 -7.91
CA ARG A 103 -10.52 -13.68 -6.61
C ARG A 103 -9.29 -14.24 -5.93
N LEU A 104 -9.30 -14.19 -4.62
CA LEU A 104 -8.34 -14.84 -3.75
C LEU A 104 -9.12 -15.85 -2.90
N ASP A 105 -8.71 -17.11 -2.97
CA ASP A 105 -9.31 -18.20 -2.23
C ASP A 105 -8.42 -18.49 -1.00
N PHE A 106 -8.92 -18.19 0.20
CA PHE A 106 -8.20 -18.40 1.45
C PHE A 106 -8.36 -19.85 1.92
N THR A 107 -7.27 -20.60 1.92
CA THR A 107 -7.22 -21.98 2.44
C THR A 107 -7.22 -22.02 3.98
N GLU A 108 -6.70 -20.98 4.61
CA GLU A 108 -6.67 -20.76 6.06
C GLU A 108 -7.22 -19.36 6.36
N GLN A 109 -7.82 -19.15 7.53
CA GLN A 109 -8.48 -17.88 7.89
C GLN A 109 -7.73 -17.09 8.98
N GLU A 110 -6.88 -17.76 9.76
CA GLU A 110 -5.96 -17.11 10.68
C GLU A 110 -4.63 -16.92 9.96
N LEU A 111 -4.46 -15.74 9.38
CA LEU A 111 -3.32 -15.38 8.55
C LEU A 111 -2.68 -14.12 9.11
N THR A 112 -1.35 -14.06 9.10
CA THR A 112 -0.61 -12.82 9.33
C THR A 112 0.01 -12.38 8.02
N PHE A 113 -0.29 -11.17 7.55
CA PHE A 113 0.29 -10.66 6.31
C PHE A 113 1.82 -10.54 6.45
N ALA A 114 2.55 -11.05 5.46
CA ALA A 114 4.00 -10.95 5.41
C ALA A 114 4.43 -9.88 4.39
N HIS A 115 4.16 -10.09 3.11
CA HIS A 115 4.48 -9.15 2.04
C HIS A 115 3.70 -9.45 0.75
N TRP A 116 3.75 -8.49 -0.19
CA TRP A 116 3.28 -8.68 -1.56
C TRP A 116 4.39 -9.32 -2.40
N ASN A 117 4.05 -10.34 -3.19
CA ASN A 117 4.93 -10.86 -4.22
C ASN A 117 4.41 -10.39 -5.59
N VAL A 118 5.00 -9.32 -6.12
CA VAL A 118 4.56 -8.68 -7.36
C VAL A 118 5.73 -8.59 -8.32
N THR A 119 5.50 -8.96 -9.58
CA THR A 119 6.42 -8.66 -10.68
C THR A 119 5.69 -7.82 -11.72
N LEU A 120 6.39 -6.83 -12.26
CA LEU A 120 5.89 -5.94 -13.30
C LEU A 120 7.01 -5.79 -14.34
N GLN A 121 6.86 -6.47 -15.48
CA GLN A 121 7.80 -6.34 -16.59
C GLN A 121 7.38 -5.23 -17.56
N GLY A 122 8.33 -4.40 -17.94
CA GLY A 122 8.07 -3.23 -18.80
C GLY A 122 7.50 -2.02 -18.04
N THR A 123 7.01 -1.04 -18.79
CA THR A 123 6.45 0.22 -18.26
C THR A 123 4.94 0.12 -18.07
N GLY A 124 4.42 0.89 -17.13
CA GLY A 124 2.99 1.04 -16.92
C GLY A 124 2.61 1.03 -15.45
N ARG A 125 1.30 1.06 -15.21
CA ARG A 125 0.73 1.12 -13.87
C ARG A 125 -0.26 -0.01 -13.65
N PHE A 126 0.00 -0.79 -12.63
CA PHE A 126 -0.85 -1.87 -12.15
C PHE A 126 -1.50 -1.45 -10.83
N THR A 127 -2.80 -1.71 -10.68
CA THR A 127 -3.53 -1.38 -9.47
C THR A 127 -4.41 -2.54 -9.04
N VAL A 128 -4.38 -2.85 -7.75
CA VAL A 128 -5.20 -3.87 -7.10
C VAL A 128 -6.11 -3.16 -6.11
N THR A 129 -7.42 -3.31 -6.28
CA THR A 129 -8.42 -2.74 -5.38
C THR A 129 -9.24 -3.88 -4.77
N GLY A 130 -9.24 -3.98 -3.45
CA GLY A 130 -10.06 -4.95 -2.74
C GLY A 130 -11.54 -4.59 -2.81
N ILE A 131 -12.42 -5.59 -2.79
CA ILE A 131 -13.87 -5.41 -2.70
C ILE A 131 -14.34 -5.91 -1.34
N SER A 132 -15.26 -5.16 -0.71
CA SER A 132 -15.89 -5.52 0.56
C SER A 132 -16.44 -6.94 0.55
N GLN A 133 -16.11 -7.72 1.58
CA GLN A 133 -16.58 -9.10 1.77
C GLN A 133 -18.10 -9.23 1.91
N LEU A 134 -18.82 -8.12 2.13
CA LEU A 134 -20.28 -8.11 2.18
C LEU A 134 -20.91 -8.09 0.79
N TRP A 135 -20.16 -7.74 -0.26
CA TRP A 135 -20.66 -7.82 -1.62
C TRP A 135 -20.80 -9.27 -2.05
N THR A 136 -21.94 -9.60 -2.65
CA THR A 136 -22.21 -10.92 -3.22
C THR A 136 -22.54 -10.72 -4.69
N PRO A 137 -21.65 -11.15 -5.62
CA PRO A 137 -21.75 -10.81 -7.04
C PRO A 137 -23.05 -11.30 -7.69
N ASP A 138 -23.60 -12.43 -7.23
CA ASP A 138 -24.83 -13.00 -7.76
C ASP A 138 -26.10 -12.25 -7.34
N LEU A 139 -26.03 -11.44 -6.27
CA LEU A 139 -27.20 -10.79 -5.68
C LEU A 139 -27.34 -9.32 -6.06
N THR A 140 -26.22 -8.61 -6.25
CA THR A 140 -26.22 -7.16 -6.44
C THR A 140 -25.10 -6.71 -7.36
N HIS A 141 -25.34 -5.65 -8.13
CA HIS A 141 -24.25 -4.96 -8.85
C HIS A 141 -23.24 -4.35 -7.85
N LEU A 142 -21.97 -4.32 -8.26
CA LEU A 142 -20.92 -3.71 -7.46
C LEU A 142 -21.16 -2.20 -7.30
N MET A 143 -21.04 -1.69 -6.08
CA MET A 143 -21.17 -0.27 -5.78
C MET A 143 -19.79 0.34 -5.49
N THR A 144 -19.60 1.61 -5.83
CA THR A 144 -18.30 2.31 -5.67
C THR A 144 -17.85 2.33 -4.21
N ARG A 145 -18.79 2.49 -3.27
CA ARG A 145 -18.55 2.45 -1.81
C ARG A 145 -18.07 1.09 -1.28
N GLN A 146 -18.18 0.02 -2.06
CA GLN A 146 -17.71 -1.32 -1.67
C GLN A 146 -16.24 -1.55 -2.05
N LEU A 147 -15.62 -0.63 -2.79
CA LEU A 147 -14.19 -0.65 -3.04
C LEU A 147 -13.45 -0.25 -1.77
N LEU A 148 -12.42 -1.02 -1.43
CA LEU A 148 -11.62 -0.83 -0.23
C LEU A 148 -10.47 0.14 -0.48
N GLU A 149 -10.10 0.87 0.56
CA GLU A 149 -8.89 1.69 0.65
C GLU A 149 -8.07 1.23 1.87
N PRO A 150 -6.74 1.32 1.87
CA PRO A 150 -5.92 1.73 0.73
C PRO A 150 -5.94 0.70 -0.41
N ILE A 151 -5.49 1.12 -1.60
CA ILE A 151 -5.32 0.26 -2.78
C ILE A 151 -3.86 -0.11 -3.00
N GLY A 152 -3.61 -1.27 -3.59
CA GLY A 152 -2.28 -1.65 -4.03
C GLY A 152 -1.93 -0.97 -5.35
N GLN A 153 -0.91 -0.11 -5.39
CA GLN A 153 -0.46 0.53 -6.64
C GLN A 153 1.02 0.26 -6.91
N PHE A 154 1.30 -0.22 -8.11
CA PHE A 154 2.63 -0.62 -8.58
C PHE A 154 2.87 -0.01 -9.96
N TRP A 155 4.01 0.65 -10.20
CA TRP A 155 4.24 1.29 -11.50
C TRP A 155 5.71 1.41 -11.89
N ARG A 156 5.95 1.56 -13.19
CA ARG A 156 7.23 1.95 -13.81
C ARG A 156 6.95 3.05 -14.84
N ASN A 157 7.70 4.14 -14.77
CA ASN A 157 7.55 5.29 -15.66
C ASN A 157 8.21 5.03 -17.02
N ALA A 158 7.72 5.70 -18.07
CA ALA A 158 8.41 5.74 -19.35
C ALA A 158 9.78 6.42 -19.19
N GLY A 159 10.87 5.65 -19.34
CA GLY A 159 12.25 6.10 -19.16
C GLY A 159 12.94 5.54 -17.93
N ASP A 160 12.23 4.83 -17.04
CA ASP A 160 12.89 3.99 -16.03
C ASP A 160 13.62 2.83 -16.75
N PRO A 161 14.87 2.48 -16.37
CA PRO A 161 15.56 1.30 -16.92
C PRO A 161 14.74 0.02 -16.73
N GLU A 162 14.78 -0.91 -17.69
CA GLU A 162 14.00 -2.16 -17.61
C GLU A 162 14.33 -2.99 -16.35
N ASP A 163 15.58 -2.90 -15.88
CA ASP A 163 16.10 -3.60 -14.71
C ASP A 163 15.84 -2.88 -13.37
N SER A 164 15.27 -1.66 -13.41
CA SER A 164 14.98 -0.92 -12.18
C SER A 164 13.79 -1.52 -11.42
N PRO A 165 13.78 -1.55 -10.08
CA PRO A 165 12.62 -2.01 -9.32
C PRO A 165 11.39 -1.15 -9.64
N PHE A 166 10.21 -1.74 -9.65
CA PHE A 166 8.98 -0.96 -9.76
C PHE A 166 8.78 -0.09 -8.52
N LYS A 167 8.01 0.98 -8.66
CA LYS A 167 7.63 1.89 -7.58
C LYS A 167 6.30 1.47 -6.99
N CYS A 168 6.14 1.66 -5.68
CA CYS A 168 4.90 1.44 -4.96
C CYS A 168 4.78 2.39 -3.77
N LEU A 169 3.58 2.54 -3.22
CA LEU A 169 3.34 3.25 -1.97
C LEU A 169 3.46 2.25 -0.81
N GLU A 170 4.66 2.09 -0.25
CA GLU A 170 4.99 1.02 0.70
C GLU A 170 4.05 0.95 1.92
N ALA A 171 3.69 2.10 2.49
CA ALA A 171 2.77 2.16 3.63
C ALA A 171 1.36 1.67 3.24
N ASP A 172 0.84 2.13 2.11
CA ASP A 172 -0.49 1.76 1.62
C ASP A 172 -0.57 0.27 1.28
N ILE A 173 0.45 -0.29 0.63
CA ILE A 173 0.46 -1.72 0.30
C ILE A 173 0.60 -2.59 1.55
N GLN A 174 1.33 -2.13 2.58
CA GLN A 174 1.47 -2.84 3.85
C GLN A 174 0.12 -2.87 4.60
N GLU A 175 -0.50 -1.70 4.79
CA GLU A 175 -1.82 -1.59 5.43
C GLU A 175 -2.88 -2.39 4.66
N PHE A 176 -2.84 -2.33 3.32
CA PHE A 176 -3.78 -3.07 2.49
C PHE A 176 -3.62 -4.59 2.68
N GLY A 177 -2.39 -5.10 2.74
CA GLY A 177 -2.10 -6.51 2.99
C GLY A 177 -2.61 -6.99 4.36
N GLU A 178 -2.37 -6.21 5.41
CA GLU A 178 -2.88 -6.49 6.76
C GLU A 178 -4.41 -6.50 6.80
N ARG A 179 -5.05 -5.54 6.11
CA ARG A 179 -6.51 -5.49 5.99
C ARG A 179 -7.07 -6.72 5.26
N ILE A 180 -6.39 -7.23 4.23
CA ILE A 180 -6.80 -8.47 3.55
C ILE A 180 -6.74 -9.66 4.51
N ALA A 181 -5.70 -9.75 5.35
CA ALA A 181 -5.59 -10.80 6.36
C ALA A 181 -6.77 -10.80 7.34
N GLU A 182 -7.17 -9.63 7.84
CA GLU A 182 -8.35 -9.50 8.71
C GLU A 182 -9.66 -9.85 7.97
N LEU A 183 -9.76 -9.52 6.69
CA LEU A 183 -10.93 -9.87 5.87
C LEU A 183 -11.01 -11.36 5.51
N ALA A 184 -9.92 -12.10 5.59
CA ALA A 184 -9.90 -13.56 5.41
C ALA A 184 -10.69 -14.29 6.51
N LYS A 185 -10.76 -13.71 7.72
CA LYS A 185 -11.57 -14.22 8.84
C LYS A 185 -13.07 -14.18 8.55
N VAL A 186 -13.51 -13.26 7.67
CA VAL A 186 -14.93 -13.06 7.36
C VAL A 186 -15.45 -14.11 6.37
N ARG A 187 -14.72 -14.36 5.28
CA ARG A 187 -15.10 -15.31 4.21
C ARG A 187 -13.87 -15.91 3.54
N LYS A 188 -14.01 -17.16 3.10
CA LYS A 188 -12.95 -17.91 2.40
C LYS A 188 -12.63 -17.42 0.99
N VAL A 189 -13.46 -16.55 0.41
CA VAL A 189 -13.23 -16.00 -0.93
C VAL A 189 -13.38 -14.49 -0.84
N MET A 190 -12.43 -13.75 -1.40
CA MET A 190 -12.48 -12.31 -1.54
C MET A 190 -12.27 -11.90 -3.00
N TYR A 191 -13.00 -10.89 -3.45
CA TYR A 191 -12.90 -10.37 -4.81
C TYR A 191 -12.09 -9.08 -4.87
N PHE A 192 -11.43 -8.88 -6.01
CA PHE A 192 -10.55 -7.76 -6.28
C PHE A 192 -10.77 -7.25 -7.71
N LEU A 193 -10.56 -5.96 -7.91
CA LEU A 193 -10.42 -5.37 -9.24
C LEU A 193 -8.94 -5.15 -9.53
N PHE A 194 -8.47 -5.73 -10.63
CA PHE A 194 -7.14 -5.44 -11.16
C PHE A 194 -7.31 -4.47 -12.32
N ALA A 195 -6.60 -3.35 -12.29
CA ALA A 195 -6.58 -2.34 -13.34
C ALA A 195 -5.18 -2.24 -13.96
N TYR A 196 -5.13 -2.32 -15.29
CA TYR A 196 -3.90 -2.24 -16.08
C TYR A 196 -3.89 -0.92 -16.87
N LYS A 197 -3.07 0.04 -16.46
CA LYS A 197 -3.03 1.40 -17.02
C LYS A 197 -1.66 1.70 -17.61
N GLU A 198 -1.59 2.74 -18.44
CA GLU A 198 -0.33 3.32 -18.93
C GLU A 198 0.57 2.31 -19.69
N GLY A 199 -0.03 1.36 -20.40
CA GLY A 199 0.70 0.36 -21.18
C GLY A 199 1.05 -0.92 -20.42
N ALA A 200 0.63 -1.05 -19.15
CA ALA A 200 0.78 -2.29 -18.40
C ALA A 200 0.09 -3.46 -19.12
N GLU A 201 0.86 -4.49 -19.46
CA GLU A 201 0.34 -5.70 -20.09
C GLU A 201 0.05 -6.77 -19.04
N LYS A 202 -1.15 -7.35 -19.10
CA LYS A 202 -1.60 -8.36 -18.14
C LYS A 202 -0.68 -9.59 -18.06
N ASP A 203 -0.10 -10.02 -19.18
CA ASP A 203 0.71 -11.24 -19.24
C ASP A 203 2.15 -11.01 -18.75
N LYS A 204 2.51 -9.75 -18.50
CA LYS A 204 3.81 -9.31 -17.97
C LYS A 204 3.76 -8.98 -16.48
N ILE A 205 2.66 -9.30 -15.81
CA ILE A 205 2.42 -9.02 -14.41
C ILE A 205 2.07 -10.30 -13.67
N THR A 206 2.81 -10.58 -12.61
CA THR A 206 2.41 -11.57 -11.60
C THR A 206 2.13 -10.86 -10.30
N CYS A 207 1.13 -11.33 -9.57
CA CYS A 207 0.74 -10.77 -8.29
C CYS A 207 0.21 -11.90 -7.41
N SER A 208 0.73 -11.98 -6.19
CA SER A 208 0.34 -12.89 -5.14
C SER A 208 0.61 -12.23 -3.78
N LEU A 209 0.01 -12.82 -2.74
CA LEU A 209 0.18 -12.39 -1.36
C LEU A 209 0.86 -13.49 -0.58
N VAL A 210 1.83 -13.13 0.25
CA VAL A 210 2.50 -14.05 1.16
C VAL A 210 2.02 -13.78 2.58
N PHE A 211 1.60 -14.84 3.25
CA PHE A 211 1.13 -14.84 4.63
C PHE A 211 1.97 -15.80 5.47
N ASN A 212 2.15 -15.48 6.74
CA ASN A 212 2.62 -16.43 7.74
C ASN A 212 1.41 -17.16 8.32
N LYS A 213 1.51 -18.49 8.43
CA LYS A 213 0.54 -19.27 9.20
C LYS A 213 0.69 -18.91 10.69
N SER A 214 -0.42 -18.60 11.35
CA SER A 214 -0.44 -18.56 12.80
C SER A 214 -0.33 -19.99 13.34
N GLU A 215 0.68 -20.25 14.17
CA GLU A 215 0.81 -21.51 14.92
C GLU A 215 -0.33 -21.73 15.91
#